data_AF-A0AAJ1SMA0-F1
#
_entry.id   AF-A0AAJ1SMA0-F1
#
_cell.length_a   1.000
_cell.length_b   1.000
_cell.length_c   1.000
_cell.angle_alpha   90.00
_cell.angle_beta   90.00
_cell.angle_gamma   90.00
#
_symmetry.space_group_name_H-M   'P 1'
#
loop_
_entity.id
_entity.type
_entity.pdbx_description
1 polymer ?
#
loop_
_entity_poly.entity_id
_entity_poly.type
_entity_poly.pdbx_seq_one_letter_code
_entity_poly.pdbx_strand_id
1 'polypeptide(L)'
;MNSFKKKFVSRFLNMKNFFEKKGDYDAYNYVLNLEKQTYYTLRKNDDNDFWTILPKILSIDSKLSLLEEFINLDIEEFCGGKELINMIESDYHTYYKESCGYKVDEQCPQSIIFYVE
;
A
#
# COMPACT_ATOMS: atom_id res chain seq x y z
N MET A 1 -19.45 10.74 -0.10
CA MET A 1 -18.00 10.38 -0.06
C MET A 1 -17.26 11.31 -1.02
N ASN A 2 -16.24 12.05 -0.58
CA ASN A 2 -15.51 12.96 -1.49
C ASN A 2 -14.76 12.17 -2.59
N SER A 3 -14.35 12.86 -3.66
CA SER A 3 -13.72 12.23 -4.83
C SER A 3 -12.41 11.50 -4.47
N PHE A 4 -11.60 12.05 -3.56
CA PHE A 4 -10.34 11.44 -3.12
C PHE A 4 -10.54 10.11 -2.38
N LYS A 5 -11.46 10.07 -1.41
CA LYS A 5 -11.79 8.84 -0.69
C LYS A 5 -12.32 7.76 -1.63
N LYS A 6 -13.14 8.14 -2.62
CA LYS A 6 -13.62 7.19 -3.65
C LYS A 6 -12.46 6.59 -4.45
N LYS A 7 -11.54 7.42 -4.94
CA LYS A 7 -10.36 6.98 -5.69
C LYS A 7 -9.49 6.02 -4.87
N PHE A 8 -9.22 6.37 -3.61
CA PHE A 8 -8.43 5.51 -2.73
C PHE A 8 -9.10 4.16 -2.48
N VAL A 9 -10.39 4.17 -2.10
CA VAL A 9 -11.13 2.93 -1.80
C VAL A 9 -11.30 2.04 -3.03
N SER A 10 -11.42 2.60 -4.24
CA SER A 10 -11.54 1.79 -5.46
C SER A 10 -10.32 0.92 -5.73
N ARG A 11 -9.13 1.30 -5.25
CA ARG A 11 -7.90 0.51 -5.39
C ARG A 11 -8.08 -0.89 -4.79
N PHE A 12 -8.61 -0.99 -3.58
CA PHE A 12 -8.86 -2.28 -2.92
C PHE A 12 -9.80 -3.18 -3.72
N LEU A 13 -10.91 -2.61 -4.23
CA LEU A 13 -11.87 -3.38 -5.02
C LEU A 13 -11.23 -3.91 -6.31
N ASN A 14 -10.48 -3.06 -7.01
CA ASN A 14 -9.82 -3.44 -8.26
C ASN A 14 -8.81 -4.57 -8.04
N MET A 15 -7.94 -4.45 -7.02
CA MET A 15 -6.92 -5.46 -6.72
C MET A 15 -7.53 -6.78 -6.20
N LYS A 16 -8.53 -6.72 -5.33
CA LYS A 16 -9.23 -7.94 -4.89
C LYS A 16 -9.86 -8.68 -6.07
N ASN A 17 -10.57 -7.97 -6.94
CA ASN A 17 -11.17 -8.58 -8.14
C ASN A 17 -10.11 -9.17 -9.08
N PHE A 18 -8.93 -8.56 -9.15
CA PHE A 18 -7.81 -9.05 -9.95
C PHE A 18 -7.28 -10.38 -9.41
N PHE A 19 -6.91 -10.43 -8.13
CA PHE A 19 -6.34 -11.64 -7.52
C PHE A 19 -7.36 -12.77 -7.35
N GLU A 20 -8.64 -12.44 -7.12
CA GLU A 20 -9.72 -13.43 -7.12
C GLU A 20 -9.85 -14.13 -8.48
N LYS A 21 -9.79 -13.37 -9.60
CA LYS A 21 -9.85 -13.95 -10.95
C LYS A 21 -8.64 -14.81 -11.28
N LYS A 22 -7.46 -14.47 -10.75
CA LYS A 22 -6.22 -15.25 -10.89
C LYS A 22 -6.20 -16.49 -9.99
N GLY A 23 -7.08 -16.56 -8.99
CA GLY A 23 -7.06 -17.62 -7.98
C GLY A 23 -5.96 -17.47 -6.93
N ASP A 24 -5.32 -16.29 -6.85
CA ASP A 24 -4.28 -16.00 -5.86
C ASP A 24 -4.91 -15.48 -4.57
N TYR A 25 -5.31 -16.43 -3.71
CA TYR A 25 -5.95 -16.10 -2.45
C TYR A 25 -5.00 -15.53 -1.40
N ASP A 26 -3.69 -15.72 -1.52
CA ASP A 26 -2.71 -15.11 -0.62
C ASP A 26 -2.67 -13.59 -0.84
N ALA A 27 -2.50 -13.16 -2.10
CA ALA A 27 -2.52 -11.75 -2.47
C ALA A 27 -3.91 -11.12 -2.25
N TYR A 28 -5.00 -11.83 -2.56
CA TYR A 28 -6.36 -11.38 -2.27
C TYR A 28 -6.56 -11.07 -0.77
N ASN A 29 -6.17 -12.00 0.11
CA ASN A 29 -6.33 -11.84 1.55
C ASN A 29 -5.45 -10.73 2.10
N TYR A 30 -4.28 -10.52 1.51
CA TYR A 30 -3.41 -9.40 1.83
C TYR A 30 -4.09 -8.05 1.54
N VAL A 31 -4.66 -7.86 0.35
CA VAL A 31 -5.40 -6.63 0.00
C VAL A 31 -6.61 -6.43 0.92
N LEU A 32 -7.32 -7.50 1.26
CA LEU A 32 -8.43 -7.47 2.20
C LEU A 32 -7.99 -7.04 3.61
N ASN A 33 -6.80 -7.43 4.04
CA ASN A 33 -6.21 -6.99 5.30
C ASN A 33 -5.83 -5.50 5.26
N LEU A 34 -5.19 -5.03 4.19
CA LEU A 34 -4.87 -3.61 4.00
C LEU A 34 -6.14 -2.73 4.03
N GLU A 35 -7.22 -3.18 3.41
CA GLU A 35 -8.51 -2.50 3.45
C GLU A 35 -9.06 -2.41 4.89
N LYS A 36 -9.02 -3.52 5.64
CA LYS A 36 -9.44 -3.54 7.05
C LYS A 36 -8.60 -2.60 7.92
N GLN A 37 -7.27 -2.61 7.74
CA GLN A 37 -6.35 -1.73 8.45
C GLN A 37 -6.64 -0.26 8.15
N THR A 38 -6.95 0.07 6.90
CA THR A 38 -7.37 1.42 6.50
C THR A 38 -8.61 1.85 7.27
N TYR A 39 -9.66 1.05 7.27
CA TYR A 39 -10.90 1.41 7.97
C TYR A 39 -10.72 1.47 9.49
N TYR A 40 -9.89 0.60 10.07
CA TYR A 40 -9.55 0.66 11.49
C TYR A 40 -8.84 1.97 11.84
N THR A 41 -7.79 2.32 11.07
CA THR A 41 -7.01 3.55 11.22
C THR A 41 -7.90 4.79 11.09
N LEU A 42 -8.88 4.77 10.18
CA LEU A 42 -9.82 5.87 9.96
C LEU A 42 -11.05 5.88 10.91
N ARG A 43 -11.32 4.82 11.68
CA ARG A 43 -12.49 4.74 12.58
C ARG A 43 -12.17 4.97 14.05
N LYS A 44 -10.95 4.71 14.52
CA LYS A 44 -10.56 4.87 15.93
C LYS A 44 -10.43 6.35 16.37
N ASN A 45 -11.18 7.23 15.72
CA ASN A 45 -10.99 8.68 15.65
C ASN A 45 -11.88 9.44 16.65
N ASP A 46 -11.59 9.28 17.93
CA ASP A 46 -11.88 10.36 18.89
C ASP A 46 -10.58 10.95 19.49
N ASP A 47 -9.48 10.19 19.59
CA ASP A 47 -8.24 10.64 20.27
C ASP A 47 -6.93 10.55 19.45
N ASN A 48 -6.93 10.03 18.21
CA ASN A 48 -5.72 9.97 17.39
C ASN A 48 -5.53 11.26 16.58
N ASP A 49 -4.39 11.92 16.75
CA ASP A 49 -4.05 13.10 15.96
C ASP A 49 -3.58 12.73 14.54
N PHE A 50 -3.60 13.74 13.67
CA PHE A 50 -3.12 13.64 12.28
C PHE A 50 -1.74 12.99 12.16
N TRP A 51 -0.86 13.24 13.13
CA TRP A 51 0.52 12.77 13.15
C TRP A 51 0.64 11.26 13.38
N THR A 52 -0.37 10.65 14.02
CA THR A 52 -0.46 9.19 14.18
C THR A 52 -1.12 8.52 12.97
N ILE A 53 -2.08 9.19 12.35
CA ILE A 53 -2.87 8.61 11.24
C ILE A 53 -2.10 8.64 9.93
N LEU A 54 -1.45 9.78 9.63
CA LEU A 54 -0.85 10.00 8.32
C LEU A 54 0.26 8.97 8.00
N PRO A 55 1.23 8.67 8.88
CA PRO A 55 2.25 7.65 8.63
C PRO A 55 1.67 6.29 8.24
N LYS A 56 0.64 5.83 8.97
CA LYS A 56 -0.02 4.55 8.71
C LYS A 56 -0.75 4.52 7.38
N ILE A 57 -1.39 5.63 7.02
CA ILE A 57 -2.04 5.76 5.71
C ILE A 57 -0.99 5.80 4.59
N LEU A 58 0.15 6.46 4.80
CA LEU A 58 1.25 6.47 3.83
C LEU A 58 1.82 5.06 3.61
N SER A 59 2.00 4.26 4.68
CA SER A 59 2.43 2.86 4.57
C SER A 59 1.47 1.99 3.78
N ILE A 60 0.16 2.15 4.03
CA ILE A 60 -0.85 1.42 3.26
C ILE A 60 -0.82 1.87 1.80
N ASP A 61 -0.72 3.17 1.55
CA ASP A 61 -0.68 3.71 0.19
C ASP A 61 0.56 3.23 -0.59
N SER A 62 1.74 3.17 0.03
CA SER A 62 2.94 2.65 -0.63
C SER A 62 2.81 1.16 -0.95
N LYS A 63 2.26 0.34 -0.04
CA LYS A 63 1.98 -1.08 -0.28
C LYS A 63 1.02 -1.30 -1.44
N LEU A 64 -0.05 -0.52 -1.51
CA LEU A 64 -1.00 -0.58 -2.63
C LEU A 64 -0.34 -0.13 -3.93
N SER A 65 0.57 0.84 -3.89
CA SER A 65 1.23 1.36 -5.09
C SER A 65 2.22 0.36 -5.66
N LEU A 66 3.04 -0.27 -4.81
CA LEU A 66 3.91 -1.37 -5.22
C LEU A 66 3.11 -2.53 -5.81
N LEU A 67 1.98 -2.90 -5.19
CA LEU A 67 1.12 -3.96 -5.69
C LEU A 67 0.54 -3.63 -7.07
N GLU A 68 0.08 -2.40 -7.29
CA GLU A 68 -0.39 -1.93 -8.59
C GLU A 68 0.73 -1.88 -9.64
N GLU A 69 1.93 -1.44 -9.27
CA GLU A 69 3.10 -1.44 -10.16
C GLU A 69 3.50 -2.86 -10.56
N PHE A 70 3.53 -3.80 -9.62
CA PHE A 70 3.84 -5.21 -9.90
C PHE A 70 2.80 -5.86 -10.81
N ILE A 71 1.51 -5.57 -10.61
CA ILE A 71 0.44 -6.00 -11.53
C ILE A 71 0.66 -5.40 -12.93
N ASN A 72 1.01 -4.12 -13.03
CA ASN A 72 1.24 -3.46 -14.32
C ASN A 72 2.50 -3.97 -15.05
N LEU A 73 3.43 -4.58 -14.32
CA LEU A 73 4.66 -5.18 -14.83
C LEU A 73 4.54 -6.70 -15.01
N ASP A 74 3.35 -7.27 -14.83
CA ASP A 74 3.05 -8.70 -14.91
C ASP A 74 3.94 -9.57 -13.99
N ILE A 75 4.41 -9.04 -12.86
CA ILE A 75 5.32 -9.74 -11.93
C ILE A 75 4.65 -10.97 -11.30
N GLU A 76 3.34 -10.92 -11.10
CA GLU A 76 2.55 -12.02 -10.56
C GLU A 76 2.46 -13.24 -11.48
N GLU A 77 2.84 -13.12 -12.76
CA GLU A 77 2.97 -14.28 -13.66
C GLU A 77 4.23 -15.10 -13.36
N PHE A 78 5.20 -14.52 -12.65
CA PHE A 78 6.49 -15.14 -12.36
C PHE A 78 6.65 -15.56 -10.89
N CYS A 79 5.77 -15.11 -9.99
CA CYS A 79 5.84 -15.40 -8.56
C CYS A 79 4.45 -15.61 -7.96
N GLY A 80 4.37 -16.39 -6.89
CA GLY A 80 3.10 -16.59 -6.17
C GLY A 80 2.80 -15.43 -5.21
N GLY A 81 1.56 -15.29 -4.77
CA GLY A 81 1.14 -14.20 -3.87
C GLY A 81 1.98 -14.03 -2.61
N LYS A 82 2.49 -15.11 -2.00
CA LYS A 82 3.41 -15.00 -0.85
C LYS A 82 4.74 -14.33 -1.21
N GLU A 83 5.30 -14.64 -2.36
CA GLU A 83 6.56 -14.03 -2.83
C GLU A 83 6.33 -12.57 -3.16
N LEU A 84 5.22 -12.27 -3.85
CA LEU A 84 4.76 -10.91 -4.13
C LEU A 84 4.61 -10.08 -2.84
N ILE A 85 3.95 -10.63 -1.83
CA ILE A 85 3.78 -9.99 -0.52
C ILE A 85 5.14 -9.75 0.15
N ASN A 86 6.07 -10.71 0.10
CA ASN A 86 7.40 -10.54 0.69
C ASN A 86 8.18 -9.41 0.03
N MET A 87 8.07 -9.25 -1.30
CA MET A 87 8.69 -8.12 -2.01
C MET A 87 8.08 -6.79 -1.54
N ILE A 88 6.75 -6.70 -1.48
CA ILE A 88 6.04 -5.49 -1.03
C ILE A 88 6.43 -5.11 0.40
N GLU A 89 6.43 -6.07 1.33
CA GLU A 89 6.76 -5.81 2.73
C GLU A 89 8.25 -5.46 2.93
N SER A 90 9.12 -5.83 1.99
CA SER A 90 10.53 -5.44 2.01
C SER A 90 10.74 -4.01 1.50
N ASP A 91 9.94 -3.59 0.51
CA ASP A 91 10.23 -2.37 -0.28
C ASP A 91 9.33 -1.17 0.08
N TYR A 92 8.20 -1.37 0.76
CA TYR A 92 7.23 -0.28 0.99
C TYR A 92 7.78 0.91 1.79
N HIS A 93 8.83 0.69 2.60
CA HIS A 93 9.48 1.73 3.39
C HIS A 93 10.24 2.74 2.54
N THR A 94 10.73 2.33 1.37
CA THR A 94 11.55 3.16 0.48
C THR A 94 10.77 3.67 -0.72
N TYR A 95 9.55 3.17 -0.96
CA TYR A 95 8.69 3.55 -2.07
C TYR A 95 8.67 5.06 -2.35
N TYR A 96 8.21 5.91 -1.42
CA TYR A 96 8.11 7.35 -1.68
C TYR A 96 9.45 8.03 -1.93
N LYS A 97 10.51 7.50 -1.33
CA LYS A 97 11.86 8.01 -1.52
C LYS A 97 12.30 7.74 -2.96
N GLU A 98 12.10 6.52 -3.44
CA GLU A 98 12.40 6.12 -4.81
C GLU A 98 11.49 6.83 -5.83
N SER A 99 10.20 6.96 -5.54
CA SER A 99 9.26 7.73 -6.37
C SER A 99 9.65 9.22 -6.47
N CYS A 100 10.37 9.76 -5.49
CA CYS A 100 10.91 11.12 -5.52
C CYS A 100 12.32 11.20 -6.16
N GLY A 101 12.85 10.10 -6.70
CA GLY A 101 14.13 10.04 -7.41
C GLY A 101 15.36 9.85 -6.53
N TYR A 102 15.20 9.59 -5.23
CA TYR A 102 16.31 9.29 -4.32
C TYR A 102 16.67 7.80 -4.40
N LYS A 103 17.96 7.48 -4.21
CA LYS A 103 18.40 6.08 -4.08
C LYS A 103 18.07 5.52 -2.70
N VAL A 104 17.88 4.20 -2.57
CA VAL A 104 17.56 3.51 -1.30
C VAL A 104 18.49 3.88 -0.12
N ASP A 105 19.77 4.15 -0.37
CA ASP A 105 20.79 4.48 0.63
C ASP A 105 21.00 6.00 0.86
N GLU A 106 20.35 6.85 0.06
CA GLU A 106 20.51 8.31 0.12
C GLU A 106 19.79 8.95 1.33
N GLN A 107 20.27 10.09 1.85
CA GLN A 107 19.48 10.84 2.84
C GLN A 107 18.37 11.64 2.14
N CYS A 108 17.14 11.55 2.64
CA CYS A 108 16.02 12.37 2.17
C CYS A 108 15.76 13.55 3.14
N PRO A 109 15.11 14.63 2.67
CA PRO A 109 14.66 15.73 3.55
C PRO A 109 13.73 15.24 4.66
N GLN A 110 13.60 16.01 5.74
CA GLN A 110 12.68 15.73 6.87
C GLN A 110 11.20 15.99 6.53
N SER A 111 10.74 15.51 5.36
CA SER A 111 9.37 15.65 4.88
C SER A 111 8.51 14.48 5.37
N ILE A 112 7.27 14.78 5.76
CA ILE A 112 6.33 13.78 6.29
C ILE A 112 5.99 12.67 5.30
N ILE A 113 6.16 12.89 4.00
CA ILE A 113 5.91 11.88 2.97
C ILE A 113 6.85 10.66 3.09
N PHE A 114 7.99 10.82 3.77
CA PHE A 114 8.96 9.75 4.00
C PHE A 114 8.78 9.07 5.37
N TYR A 115 7.79 9.49 6.16
CA TYR A 115 7.53 8.92 7.49
C TYR A 115 6.45 7.85 7.41
N VAL A 116 6.82 6.67 6.94
CA VAL A 116 5.99 5.46 6.89
C VAL A 116 6.26 4.57 8.11
N GLU A 117 5.22 3.96 8.65
CA GLU A 117 5.23 3.04 9.83
C GLU A 117 4.87 1.60 9.46
#